data_AF-A0A1C4YQW3-F1
#
_entry.id   AF-A0A1C4YQW3-F1
#
_cell.length_a   1.000
_cell.length_b   1.000
_cell.length_c   1.000
_cell.angle_alpha   90.00
_cell.angle_beta   90.00
_cell.angle_gamma   90.00
#
_symmetry.space_group_name_H-M   'P 1'
#
loop_
_entity.id
_entity.type
_entity.pdbx_description
1 polymer ?
#
loop_
_entity_poly.entity_id
_entity_poly.type
_entity_poly.pdbx_seq_one_letter_code
_entity_poly.pdbx_strand_id
1 'polypeptide(L)'
;MATTRDGARRGRTVLVLAAAVAAVFGAPGAAWADGVTSSPGQAVQGDAVELTFVVPEERPGTRTEKIEFRLPPDAPIGEVYPLSVDGWAPLITSRDLDAPVAGIHAPSVSTVTSAVVWTRGAGPAVPGPARLSVAMGPLPQLDRMTFEVVQTYSDGTVVRWADPVGGGHPAPTLALVPPAPGAATGHHGGAADGTDAQAAPAAAAAPTDDDGDGGPSADLLLGGGLLIGLGGGAAVGWVASRSRRRAAADAATDRDDDPTSDDPTPADRGWRLDGQAPGEPADTDPERVAAR
;
A
#
# COMPACT_ATOMS: atom_id res chain seq x y z
N MET A 1 70.73 35.28 14.98
CA MET A 1 69.49 34.80 15.64
C MET A 1 68.40 34.72 14.60
N ALA A 2 68.04 33.51 14.15
CA ALA A 2 66.90 33.28 13.27
C ALA A 2 66.08 32.15 13.87
N THR A 3 64.97 32.50 14.54
CA THR A 3 64.04 31.53 15.12
C THR A 3 62.99 31.17 14.08
N THR A 4 62.98 29.89 13.73
CA THR A 4 61.98 29.18 12.94
C THR A 4 60.59 29.26 13.58
N ARG A 5 59.56 29.61 12.80
CA ARG A 5 58.14 29.51 13.18
C ARG A 5 57.32 28.95 12.02
N ASP A 6 57.51 27.67 11.72
CA ASP A 6 56.70 26.98 10.70
C ASP A 6 56.01 25.70 11.19
N GLY A 7 56.11 25.37 12.48
CA GLY A 7 55.50 24.16 13.05
C GLY A 7 54.01 24.28 13.39
N ALA A 8 53.52 25.49 13.67
CA ALA A 8 52.18 25.66 14.27
C ALA A 8 51.01 25.63 13.27
N ARG A 9 51.27 25.79 11.96
CA ARG A 9 50.21 25.85 10.94
C ARG A 9 49.83 24.48 10.37
N ARG A 10 50.72 23.49 10.43
CA ARG A 10 50.48 22.13 9.89
C ARG A 10 49.68 21.23 10.84
N GLY A 11 49.71 21.48 12.15
CA GLY A 11 48.94 20.69 13.13
C GLY A 11 47.44 20.98 13.13
N ARG A 12 47.03 22.20 12.73
CA ARG A 12 45.62 22.62 12.74
C ARG A 12 44.82 22.12 11.54
N THR A 13 45.45 21.94 10.38
CA THR A 13 44.77 21.45 9.16
C THR A 13 44.48 19.95 9.20
N VAL A 14 45.35 19.15 9.85
CA VAL A 14 45.14 17.70 9.98
C VAL A 14 44.01 17.36 10.97
N LEU A 15 43.82 18.16 12.03
CA LEU A 15 42.76 17.93 13.00
C LEU A 15 41.35 18.26 12.46
N VAL A 16 41.24 19.22 11.55
CA VAL A 16 39.95 19.61 10.94
C VAL A 16 39.50 18.61 9.88
N LEU A 17 40.43 17.98 9.15
CA LEU A 17 40.09 16.96 8.16
C LEU A 17 39.58 15.65 8.81
N ALA A 18 40.16 15.26 9.96
CA ALA A 18 39.73 14.06 10.68
C ALA A 18 38.31 14.20 11.28
N ALA A 19 37.94 15.40 11.74
CA ALA A 19 36.60 15.67 12.24
C ALA A 19 35.54 15.70 11.12
N ALA A 20 35.90 16.12 9.91
CA ALA A 20 34.98 16.14 8.77
C ALA A 20 34.67 14.73 8.22
N VAL A 21 35.62 13.79 8.28
CA VAL A 21 35.39 12.40 7.83
C VAL A 21 34.55 11.62 8.85
N ALA A 22 34.72 11.84 10.14
CA ALA A 22 33.90 11.19 11.17
C ALA A 22 32.43 11.64 11.16
N ALA A 23 32.15 12.87 10.72
CA ALA A 23 30.79 13.38 10.57
C ALA A 23 30.02 12.77 9.37
N VAL A 24 30.74 12.24 8.37
CA VAL A 24 30.12 11.58 7.20
C VAL A 24 29.81 10.10 7.47
N PHE A 25 30.58 9.43 8.33
CA PHE A 25 30.34 8.02 8.71
C PHE A 25 29.58 7.84 10.03
N GLY A 26 29.27 8.93 10.74
CA GLY A 26 28.61 8.91 12.05
C GLY A 26 27.11 9.20 12.05
N ALA A 27 26.48 9.36 10.89
CA ALA A 27 25.03 9.35 10.81
C ALA A 27 24.56 7.89 10.91
N PRO A 28 23.78 7.47 11.94
CA PRO A 28 23.00 6.24 11.79
C PRO A 28 22.18 6.40 10.51
N GLY A 29 22.25 5.40 9.63
CA GLY A 29 21.70 5.47 8.28
C GLY A 29 20.23 5.90 8.29
N ALA A 30 19.98 7.19 8.00
CA ALA A 30 18.66 7.72 7.68
C ALA A 30 18.41 7.56 6.18
N ALA A 31 18.45 6.31 5.74
CA ALA A 31 18.07 5.80 4.42
C ALA A 31 18.02 4.29 4.69
N TRP A 32 16.88 3.60 4.73
CA TRP A 32 15.72 3.62 3.85
C TRP A 32 14.50 3.29 4.71
N ALA A 33 13.47 4.14 4.74
CA ALA A 33 12.19 3.78 5.31
C ALA A 33 11.11 4.21 4.31
N ASP A 34 10.90 3.38 3.30
CA ASP A 34 9.56 3.28 2.73
C ASP A 34 8.72 2.71 3.89
N GLY A 35 8.23 3.59 4.76
CA GLY A 35 7.57 3.19 6.00
C GLY A 35 6.36 2.30 5.74
N VAL A 36 5.70 1.83 6.80
CA VAL A 36 4.48 1.02 6.60
C VAL A 36 3.48 1.79 5.74
N THR A 37 3.19 1.25 4.56
CA THR A 37 2.20 1.82 3.64
C THR A 37 0.89 1.08 3.77
N SER A 38 -0.22 1.76 3.55
CA SER A 38 -1.56 1.19 3.57
C SER A 38 -2.36 1.58 2.34
N SER A 39 -3.19 0.65 1.83
CA SER A 39 -4.08 0.85 0.70
C SER A 39 -5.44 0.21 0.98
N PRO A 40 -6.56 0.88 0.66
CA PRO A 40 -6.64 2.22 0.10
C PRO A 40 -6.25 3.30 1.13
N GLY A 41 -5.87 4.50 0.66
CA GLY A 41 -5.57 5.64 1.53
C GLY A 41 -6.83 6.34 2.08
N GLN A 42 -8.00 6.02 1.53
CA GLN A 42 -9.30 6.57 1.95
C GLN A 42 -10.40 5.51 1.85
N ALA A 43 -11.42 5.63 2.70
CA ALA A 43 -12.63 4.82 2.68
C ALA A 43 -13.86 5.65 3.09
N VAL A 44 -15.07 5.15 2.85
CA VAL A 44 -16.32 5.86 3.15
C VAL A 44 -16.76 5.60 4.59
N GLN A 45 -17.16 6.65 5.31
CA GLN A 45 -17.71 6.55 6.66
C GLN A 45 -18.98 5.67 6.66
N GLY A 46 -19.11 4.76 7.62
CA GLY A 46 -20.22 3.81 7.73
C GLY A 46 -20.10 2.56 6.85
N ASP A 47 -19.25 2.57 5.82
CA ASP A 47 -19.04 1.40 4.95
C ASP A 47 -17.95 0.48 5.53
N ALA A 48 -17.76 -0.69 4.90
CA ALA A 48 -16.62 -1.57 5.15
C ALA A 48 -15.44 -1.21 4.24
N VAL A 49 -14.23 -1.54 4.67
CA VAL A 49 -13.01 -1.44 3.86
C VAL A 49 -12.17 -2.69 4.02
N GLU A 50 -11.55 -3.13 2.92
CA GLU A 50 -10.38 -3.99 2.98
C GLU A 50 -9.12 -3.10 2.99
N LEU A 51 -8.39 -3.12 4.11
CA LEU A 51 -7.14 -2.40 4.26
C LEU A 51 -5.98 -3.39 4.12
N THR A 52 -5.14 -3.18 3.11
CA THR A 52 -3.88 -3.89 2.94
C THR A 52 -2.73 -3.00 3.41
N PHE A 53 -1.85 -3.53 4.24
CA PHE A 53 -0.63 -2.86 4.70
C PHE A 53 0.61 -3.63 4.30
N VAL A 54 1.65 -2.88 3.91
CA VAL A 54 2.95 -3.41 3.51
C VAL A 54 3.97 -3.01 4.56
N VAL A 55 4.48 -4.00 5.30
CA VAL A 55 5.48 -3.80 6.35
C VAL A 55 6.86 -4.16 5.79
N PRO A 56 7.82 -3.22 5.77
CA PRO A 56 9.11 -3.44 5.14
C PRO A 56 9.99 -4.39 5.96
N GLU A 57 10.88 -5.12 5.29
CA GLU A 57 11.88 -5.98 5.92
C GLU A 57 13.28 -5.34 5.78
N GLU A 58 13.56 -4.37 6.63
CA GLU A 58 14.70 -3.45 6.45
C GLU A 58 15.99 -3.91 7.13
N ARG A 59 15.94 -4.99 7.92
CA ARG A 59 17.06 -5.39 8.78
C ARG A 59 17.81 -6.58 8.20
N PRO A 60 19.09 -6.42 7.83
CA PRO A 60 19.88 -7.50 7.25
C PRO A 60 20.14 -8.60 8.30
N GLY A 61 20.10 -9.86 7.87
CA GLY A 61 20.42 -11.02 8.73
C GLY A 61 19.35 -11.38 9.76
N THR A 62 18.24 -10.65 9.82
CA THR A 62 17.05 -11.00 10.60
C THR A 62 15.82 -10.88 9.72
N ARG A 63 14.72 -11.51 10.13
CA ARG A 63 13.43 -11.47 9.42
C ARG A 63 12.32 -11.10 10.37
N THR A 64 11.24 -10.58 9.83
CA THR A 64 10.04 -10.28 10.64
C THR A 64 9.34 -11.58 11.03
N GLU A 65 9.12 -11.80 12.33
CA GLU A 65 8.43 -13.00 12.84
C GLU A 65 7.00 -12.71 13.31
N LYS A 66 6.74 -11.49 13.78
CA LYS A 66 5.43 -11.09 14.29
C LYS A 66 5.12 -9.66 13.91
N ILE A 67 3.88 -9.41 13.49
CA ILE A 67 3.34 -8.09 13.22
C ILE A 67 2.03 -7.96 13.99
N GLU A 68 1.91 -6.92 14.79
CA GLU A 68 0.69 -6.60 15.55
C GLU A 68 0.13 -5.27 15.03
N PHE A 69 -1.06 -5.34 14.43
CA PHE A 69 -1.84 -4.18 13.99
C PHE A 69 -2.85 -3.84 15.08
N ARG A 70 -2.76 -2.65 15.65
CA ARG A 70 -3.63 -2.19 16.73
C ARG A 70 -4.66 -1.21 16.22
N LEU A 71 -5.91 -1.47 16.56
CA LEU A 71 -6.99 -0.53 16.30
C LEU A 71 -6.95 0.62 17.32
N PRO A 72 -7.34 1.85 16.93
CA PRO A 72 -7.42 2.96 17.86
C PRO A 72 -8.39 2.64 19.01
N PRO A 73 -8.02 2.88 20.28
CA PRO A 73 -8.88 2.57 21.41
C PRO A 73 -10.15 3.45 21.45
N ASP A 74 -10.05 4.66 20.93
CA ASP A 74 -11.09 5.70 20.85
C ASP A 74 -11.95 5.63 19.59
N ALA A 75 -11.58 4.80 18.62
CA ALA A 75 -12.36 4.54 17.40
C ALA A 75 -12.59 3.03 17.20
N PRO A 76 -13.39 2.38 18.07
CA PRO A 76 -13.74 0.96 17.93
C PRO A 76 -14.46 0.68 16.60
N ILE A 77 -14.16 -0.47 16.01
CA ILE A 77 -14.84 -1.01 14.83
C ILE A 77 -15.63 -2.24 15.26
N GLY A 78 -16.90 -2.31 14.89
CA GLY A 78 -17.79 -3.40 15.28
C GLY A 78 -17.28 -4.77 14.81
N GLU A 79 -16.76 -4.84 13.58
CA GLU A 79 -16.29 -6.08 12.99
C GLU A 79 -14.96 -5.92 12.26
N VAL A 80 -14.04 -6.86 12.53
CA VAL A 80 -12.69 -6.88 11.97
C VAL A 80 -12.34 -8.33 11.63
N TYR A 81 -11.98 -8.55 10.37
CA TYR A 81 -11.71 -9.86 9.80
C TYR A 81 -10.32 -9.84 9.14
N PRO A 82 -9.30 -10.44 9.76
CA PRO A 82 -8.03 -10.62 9.08
C PRO A 82 -8.19 -11.60 7.92
N LEU A 83 -7.67 -11.22 6.76
CA LEU A 83 -7.71 -12.08 5.58
C LEU A 83 -6.55 -13.06 5.62
N SER A 84 -6.75 -14.21 4.97
CA SER A 84 -5.71 -15.22 4.81
C SER A 84 -4.57 -14.68 3.96
N VAL A 85 -3.35 -14.80 4.48
CA VAL A 85 -2.13 -14.42 3.77
C VAL A 85 -1.14 -15.57 3.85
N ASP A 86 -0.57 -15.93 2.71
CA ASP A 86 0.40 -17.02 2.64
C ASP A 86 1.59 -16.77 3.56
N GLY A 87 1.91 -17.78 4.38
CA GLY A 87 3.02 -17.72 5.32
C GLY A 87 2.76 -16.91 6.58
N TRP A 88 1.53 -16.41 6.82
CA TRP A 88 1.17 -15.67 8.03
C TRP A 88 -0.10 -16.21 8.68
N ALA A 89 -0.04 -16.44 9.99
CA ALA A 89 -1.17 -16.90 10.80
C ALA A 89 -1.73 -15.73 11.62
N PRO A 90 -2.97 -15.26 11.35
CA PRO A 90 -3.60 -14.20 12.13
C PRO A 90 -4.20 -14.73 13.44
N LEU A 91 -4.17 -13.89 14.47
CA LEU A 91 -4.88 -14.06 15.73
C LEU A 91 -5.54 -12.74 16.11
N ILE A 92 -6.85 -12.78 16.35
CA ILE A 92 -7.62 -11.64 16.85
C ILE A 92 -7.45 -11.55 18.37
N THR A 93 -7.12 -10.36 18.85
CA THR A 93 -7.23 -10.00 20.26
C THR A 93 -8.44 -9.10 20.43
N SER A 94 -9.29 -9.42 21.41
CA SER A 94 -10.54 -8.69 21.67
C SER A 94 -10.45 -7.81 22.91
N ARG A 95 -11.38 -6.86 23.03
CA ARG A 95 -11.64 -6.06 24.22
C ARG A 95 -13.13 -5.78 24.35
N ASP A 96 -13.59 -5.57 25.57
CA ASP A 96 -14.95 -5.12 25.82
C ASP A 96 -15.05 -3.59 25.76
N LEU A 97 -16.25 -3.12 25.41
CA LEU A 97 -16.62 -1.72 25.35
C LEU A 97 -17.63 -1.40 26.45
N ASP A 98 -17.50 -0.19 27.03
CA ASP A 98 -18.50 0.35 27.95
C ASP A 98 -19.82 0.69 27.22
N ALA A 99 -19.71 1.08 25.95
CA ALA A 99 -20.84 1.40 25.08
C ALA A 99 -20.77 0.56 23.79
N PRO A 100 -21.85 -0.15 23.41
CA PRO A 100 -21.86 -0.93 22.16
C PRO A 100 -21.72 -0.03 20.92
N VAL A 101 -21.15 -0.58 19.86
CA VAL A 101 -21.07 0.03 18.53
C VAL A 101 -21.87 -0.75 17.51
N ALA A 102 -22.21 -0.16 16.37
CA ALA A 102 -22.88 -0.87 15.28
C ALA A 102 -21.95 -1.94 14.67
N GLY A 103 -22.53 -3.09 14.31
CA GLY A 103 -21.90 -4.09 13.45
C GLY A 103 -22.44 -4.01 12.01
N ILE A 104 -21.83 -4.77 11.10
CA ILE A 104 -22.33 -4.97 9.74
C ILE A 104 -23.41 -6.04 9.73
N HIS A 105 -23.20 -7.11 10.51
CA HIS A 105 -24.06 -8.29 10.58
C HIS A 105 -24.84 -8.39 11.90
N ALA A 106 -24.60 -7.47 12.84
CA ALA A 106 -25.32 -7.37 14.10
C ALA A 106 -25.73 -5.92 14.38
N PRO A 107 -26.92 -5.68 14.98
CA PRO A 107 -27.39 -4.33 15.29
C PRO A 107 -26.48 -3.59 16.28
N SER A 108 -25.80 -4.33 17.17
CA SER A 108 -24.82 -3.79 18.10
C SER A 108 -23.81 -4.84 18.57
N VAL A 109 -22.58 -4.43 18.84
CA VAL A 109 -21.46 -5.24 19.31
C VAL A 109 -20.79 -4.57 20.52
N SER A 110 -20.62 -5.30 21.62
CA SER A 110 -19.95 -4.81 22.84
C SER A 110 -18.52 -5.35 23.03
N THR A 111 -18.14 -6.39 22.28
CA THR A 111 -16.78 -6.95 22.30
C THR A 111 -16.19 -6.77 20.91
N VAL A 112 -15.14 -5.97 20.79
CA VAL A 112 -14.51 -5.61 19.51
C VAL A 112 -13.06 -6.04 19.46
N THR A 113 -12.49 -6.07 18.26
CA THR A 113 -11.06 -6.34 18.07
C THR A 113 -10.23 -5.16 18.56
N SER A 114 -9.27 -5.42 19.44
CA SER A 114 -8.26 -4.45 19.87
C SER A 114 -7.01 -4.51 19.00
N ALA A 115 -6.63 -5.71 18.57
CA ALA A 115 -5.49 -5.93 17.70
C ALA A 115 -5.65 -7.19 16.85
N VAL A 116 -4.99 -7.21 15.71
CA VAL A 116 -4.72 -8.43 14.95
C VAL A 116 -3.23 -8.69 14.98
N VAL A 117 -2.84 -9.89 15.39
CA VAL A 117 -1.46 -10.35 15.44
C VAL A 117 -1.23 -11.38 14.33
N TRP A 118 -0.36 -11.08 13.37
CA TRP A 118 0.13 -12.06 12.42
C TRP A 118 1.46 -12.62 12.89
N THR A 119 1.55 -13.95 12.95
CA THR A 119 2.80 -14.68 13.23
C THR A 119 3.25 -15.38 11.96
N ARG A 120 4.54 -15.28 11.62
CA ARG A 120 5.09 -15.97 10.46
C ARG A 120 4.97 -17.48 10.66
N GLY A 121 4.41 -18.17 9.66
CA GLY A 121 4.22 -19.61 9.66
C GLY A 121 5.53 -20.38 9.50
N ALA A 122 5.50 -21.67 9.86
CA ALA A 122 6.66 -22.57 9.79
C ALA A 122 7.04 -23.03 8.36
N GLY A 123 6.31 -22.59 7.34
CA GLY A 123 6.58 -22.92 5.93
C GLY A 123 7.84 -22.24 5.37
N PRO A 124 8.16 -22.47 4.09
CA PRO A 124 9.26 -21.79 3.41
C PRO A 124 9.16 -20.28 3.60
N ALA A 125 10.25 -19.64 4.00
CA ALA A 125 10.24 -18.21 4.22
C ALA A 125 9.97 -17.50 2.89
N VAL A 126 8.86 -16.76 2.80
CA VAL A 126 8.63 -15.80 1.72
C VAL A 126 9.55 -14.60 1.99
N PRO A 127 10.54 -14.33 1.12
CA PRO A 127 11.43 -13.19 1.28
C PRO A 127 10.71 -11.88 0.91
N GLY A 128 11.13 -10.78 1.54
CA GLY A 128 10.63 -9.43 1.24
C GLY A 128 9.59 -8.92 2.24
N PRO A 129 8.93 -7.79 1.93
CA PRO A 129 8.00 -7.15 2.85
C PRO A 129 6.77 -8.02 3.13
N ALA A 130 6.26 -7.94 4.35
CA ALA A 130 5.00 -8.58 4.70
C ALA A 130 3.84 -7.77 4.12
N ARG A 131 2.94 -8.43 3.39
CA ARG A 131 1.72 -7.83 2.84
C ARG A 131 0.54 -8.46 3.56
N LEU A 132 -0.13 -7.69 4.39
CA LEU A 132 -1.15 -8.19 5.29
C LEU A 132 -2.45 -7.43 5.06
N SER A 133 -3.58 -8.11 5.13
CA SER A 133 -4.88 -7.53 4.78
C SER A 133 -5.91 -7.80 5.86
N VAL A 134 -6.73 -6.79 6.13
CA VAL A 134 -7.82 -6.84 7.11
C VAL A 134 -9.05 -6.17 6.53
N ALA A 135 -10.19 -6.87 6.55
CA ALA A 135 -11.49 -6.28 6.27
C ALA A 135 -12.09 -5.77 7.58
N MET A 136 -12.61 -4.54 7.58
CA MET A 136 -13.13 -3.92 8.80
C MET A 136 -14.28 -2.96 8.51
N GLY A 137 -15.28 -2.96 9.38
CA GLY A 137 -16.39 -2.03 9.34
C GLY A 137 -17.50 -2.35 10.36
N PRO A 138 -18.58 -1.54 10.40
CA PRO A 138 -18.72 -0.28 9.69
C PRO A 138 -17.67 0.74 10.17
N LEU A 139 -17.15 1.56 9.27
CA LEU A 139 -16.18 2.60 9.61
C LEU A 139 -16.84 3.73 10.41
N PRO A 140 -16.12 4.34 11.38
CA PRO A 140 -16.70 5.34 12.25
C PRO A 140 -16.93 6.66 11.53
N GLN A 141 -17.75 7.52 12.10
CA GLN A 141 -18.00 8.88 11.63
C GLN A 141 -16.88 9.82 12.10
N LEU A 142 -15.66 9.56 11.62
CA LEU A 142 -14.44 10.34 11.88
C LEU A 142 -13.81 10.74 10.54
N ASP A 143 -12.91 11.72 10.51
CA ASP A 143 -12.22 12.11 9.27
C ASP A 143 -10.99 11.25 8.97
N ARG A 144 -10.43 10.60 10.00
CA ARG A 144 -9.20 9.82 9.90
C ARG A 144 -9.10 8.80 11.02
N MET A 145 -8.50 7.66 10.69
CA MET A 145 -7.98 6.68 11.64
C MET A 145 -6.46 6.59 11.50
N THR A 146 -5.76 6.42 12.61
CA THR A 146 -4.29 6.21 12.67
C THR A 146 -4.04 4.92 13.44
N PHE A 147 -3.29 3.99 12.85
CA PHE A 147 -3.07 2.67 13.43
C PHE A 147 -1.65 2.52 13.94
N GLU A 148 -1.46 1.84 15.07
CA GLU A 148 -0.12 1.42 15.50
C GLU A 148 0.19 0.06 14.87
N VAL A 149 1.38 -0.07 14.28
CA VAL A 149 1.92 -1.36 13.83
C VAL A 149 3.19 -1.67 14.61
N VAL A 150 3.23 -2.83 15.27
CA VAL A 150 4.39 -3.29 16.03
C VAL A 150 5.00 -4.49 15.31
N GLN A 151 6.25 -4.33 14.88
CA GLN A 151 7.00 -5.33 14.15
C GLN A 151 8.06 -5.95 15.06
N THR A 152 8.02 -7.27 15.22
CA THR A 152 9.02 -8.04 15.98
C THR A 152 9.85 -8.88 15.04
N TYR A 153 11.16 -8.75 15.15
CA TYR A 153 12.15 -9.50 14.38
C TYR A 153 12.60 -10.77 15.10
N SER A 154 13.21 -11.69 14.33
CA SER A 154 13.73 -12.97 14.86
C SER A 154 14.85 -12.83 15.88
N ASP A 155 15.54 -11.67 15.90
CA ASP A 155 16.56 -11.33 16.90
C ASP A 155 15.99 -10.73 18.19
N GLY A 156 14.65 -10.63 18.30
CA GLY A 156 13.94 -10.04 19.43
C GLY A 156 13.79 -8.52 19.37
N THR A 157 14.33 -7.86 18.34
CA THR A 157 14.15 -6.42 18.15
C THR A 157 12.70 -6.09 17.83
N VAL A 158 12.21 -4.98 18.41
CA VAL A 158 10.86 -4.47 18.19
C VAL A 158 10.93 -3.07 17.59
N VAL A 159 10.27 -2.88 16.45
CA VAL A 159 10.06 -1.59 15.80
C VAL A 159 8.58 -1.23 15.95
N ARG A 160 8.29 0.02 16.35
CA ARG A 160 6.93 0.54 16.51
C ARG A 160 6.68 1.64 15.48
N TRP A 161 5.74 1.41 14.59
CA TRP A 161 5.24 2.35 13.60
C TRP A 161 4.07 3.10 14.20
N ALA A 162 4.39 4.16 14.95
CA ALA A 162 3.45 4.95 15.75
C ALA A 162 3.77 6.46 15.73
N ASP A 163 4.83 6.87 15.02
CA ASP A 163 5.26 8.26 14.99
C ASP A 163 4.29 9.11 14.16
N PRO A 164 4.25 10.44 14.39
CA PRO A 164 3.59 11.35 13.47
C PRO A 164 4.24 11.32 12.07
N VAL A 165 3.53 11.87 11.08
CA VAL A 165 4.06 12.06 9.73
C VAL A 165 5.39 12.81 9.79
N GLY A 166 6.41 12.27 9.10
CA GLY A 166 7.78 12.81 9.10
C GLY A 166 8.66 12.33 10.25
N GLY A 167 8.12 11.53 11.19
CA GLY A 167 8.90 10.78 12.16
C GLY A 167 9.70 9.62 11.54
N GLY A 168 10.46 8.90 12.37
CA GLY A 168 11.31 7.79 11.91
C GLY A 168 10.50 6.56 11.53
N HIS A 169 9.41 6.30 12.24
CA HIS A 169 8.47 5.22 11.97
C HIS A 169 7.02 5.73 11.93
N PRO A 170 6.62 6.45 10.87
CA PRO A 170 5.29 7.02 10.77
C PRO A 170 4.19 5.95 10.86
N ALA A 171 3.14 6.26 11.61
CA ALA A 171 1.96 5.42 11.72
C ALA A 171 1.15 5.40 10.39
N PRO A 172 0.67 4.24 9.92
CA PRO A 172 -0.27 4.18 8.80
C PRO A 172 -1.60 4.85 9.17
N THR A 173 -2.22 5.50 8.19
CA THR A 173 -3.48 6.23 8.36
C THR A 173 -4.48 5.89 7.26
N LEU A 174 -5.76 5.89 7.62
CA LEU A 174 -6.88 5.79 6.68
C LEU A 174 -7.71 7.07 6.78
N ALA A 175 -7.84 7.81 5.68
CA ALA A 175 -8.80 8.90 5.60
C ALA A 175 -10.23 8.37 5.45
N LEU A 176 -11.18 8.99 6.11
CA LEU A 176 -12.56 8.58 6.10
C LEU A 176 -13.40 9.73 5.52
N VAL A 177 -14.02 9.48 4.38
CA VAL A 177 -14.79 10.48 3.64
C VAL A 177 -16.28 10.28 3.88
N PRO A 178 -17.09 11.35 4.01
CA PRO A 178 -18.53 11.21 4.06
C PRO A 178 -19.08 10.49 2.83
N PRO A 179 -20.18 9.73 2.96
CA PRO A 179 -20.87 9.14 1.81
C PRO A 179 -21.37 10.25 0.87
N ALA A 180 -21.45 9.94 -0.42
CA ALA A 180 -22.03 10.86 -1.39
C ALA A 180 -23.52 11.12 -1.05
N PRO A 181 -24.05 12.34 -1.27
CA PRO A 181 -25.46 12.62 -1.03
C PRO A 181 -26.37 11.64 -1.77
N GLY A 182 -27.28 10.99 -1.05
CA GLY A 182 -28.20 10.00 -1.63
C GLY A 182 -27.62 8.59 -1.82
N ALA A 183 -26.36 8.34 -1.45
CA ALA A 183 -25.83 6.99 -1.38
C ALA A 183 -26.47 6.24 -0.19
N ALA A 184 -27.06 5.08 -0.45
CA ALA A 184 -27.37 4.15 0.61
C ALA A 184 -26.05 3.58 1.16
N THR A 185 -25.82 3.70 2.46
CA THR A 185 -24.72 3.01 3.15
C THR A 185 -24.99 1.52 3.02
N GLY A 186 -24.20 0.85 2.18
CA GLY A 186 -24.49 -0.50 1.73
C GLY A 186 -24.12 -1.52 2.79
N HIS A 187 -25.07 -1.97 3.59
CA HIS A 187 -24.95 -3.23 4.32
C HIS A 187 -25.57 -4.34 3.46
N HIS A 188 -24.73 -5.17 2.84
CA HIS A 188 -25.16 -6.35 2.10
C HIS A 188 -25.57 -7.44 3.12
N GLY A 189 -26.74 -7.25 3.71
CA GLY A 189 -27.30 -8.12 4.73
C GLY A 189 -28.80 -7.93 4.79
N GLY A 190 -29.45 -7.93 3.62
CA GLY A 190 -30.91 -7.97 3.55
C GLY A 190 -31.40 -9.30 4.09
N ALA A 191 -31.83 -9.29 5.34
CA ALA A 191 -32.73 -10.29 5.88
C ALA A 191 -33.95 -10.38 4.95
N ALA A 192 -34.20 -11.58 4.41
CA ALA A 192 -35.48 -11.90 3.82
C ALA A 192 -36.51 -12.00 4.96
N ASP A 193 -37.05 -10.86 5.37
CA ASP A 193 -38.28 -10.85 6.14
C ASP A 193 -39.43 -11.22 5.20
N GLY A 194 -40.00 -12.39 5.47
CA GLY A 194 -41.20 -12.88 4.83
C GLY A 194 -42.37 -11.96 5.18
N THR A 195 -43.01 -11.45 4.14
CA THR A 195 -44.41 -11.07 4.19
C THR A 195 -45.11 -11.71 3.02
N ASP A 196 -45.88 -12.76 3.34
CA ASP A 196 -46.99 -13.24 2.53
C ASP A 196 -47.91 -12.05 2.22
N ALA A 197 -47.89 -11.59 0.97
CA ALA A 197 -48.91 -10.73 0.42
C ALA A 197 -49.45 -11.38 -0.85
N GLN A 198 -50.54 -12.12 -0.64
CA GLN A 198 -51.46 -12.67 -1.62
C GLN A 198 -51.59 -11.80 -2.88
N ALA A 199 -51.18 -12.36 -4.02
CA ALA A 199 -51.47 -11.80 -5.33
C ALA A 199 -52.96 -11.93 -5.66
N ALA A 200 -53.61 -10.81 -5.95
CA ALA A 200 -54.89 -10.75 -6.67
C ALA A 200 -54.71 -9.86 -7.92
N PRO A 201 -55.35 -10.19 -9.05
CA PRO A 201 -54.87 -9.78 -10.37
C PRO A 201 -55.23 -8.35 -10.76
N ALA A 202 -54.39 -7.81 -11.64
CA ALA A 202 -54.49 -6.51 -12.27
C ALA A 202 -55.73 -6.35 -13.16
N ALA A 203 -56.39 -5.19 -13.05
CA ALA A 203 -57.29 -4.66 -14.06
C ALA A 203 -56.62 -3.48 -14.75
N ALA A 204 -56.59 -3.53 -16.08
CA ALA A 204 -56.04 -2.52 -16.97
C ALA A 204 -56.93 -1.28 -17.06
N ALA A 205 -56.33 -0.10 -17.04
CA ALA A 205 -56.91 1.13 -17.59
C ALA A 205 -55.81 1.94 -18.29
N ALA A 206 -56.09 2.33 -19.53
CA ALA A 206 -55.21 3.06 -20.45
C ALA A 206 -55.11 4.56 -20.09
N PRO A 207 -54.20 5.34 -20.72
CA PRO A 207 -53.82 6.68 -20.28
C PRO A 207 -54.79 7.74 -20.79
N THR A 208 -54.90 8.85 -20.06
CA THR A 208 -55.44 10.11 -20.56
C THR A 208 -54.43 11.20 -20.29
N ASP A 209 -53.86 11.74 -21.36
CA ASP A 209 -53.24 13.06 -21.39
C ASP A 209 -54.32 14.13 -21.15
N ASP A 210 -54.03 15.14 -20.33
CA ASP A 210 -54.14 16.56 -20.73
C ASP A 210 -53.54 17.50 -19.67
N ASP A 211 -53.14 18.66 -20.18
CA ASP A 211 -52.25 19.70 -19.70
C ASP A 211 -52.59 20.43 -18.37
N GLY A 212 -51.56 21.03 -17.77
CA GLY A 212 -51.72 21.96 -16.65
C GLY A 212 -50.41 22.51 -16.07
N ASP A 213 -49.91 23.58 -16.69
CA ASP A 213 -48.97 24.61 -16.25
C ASP A 213 -48.43 24.61 -14.80
N GLY A 214 -47.11 24.86 -14.71
CA GLY A 214 -46.58 25.80 -13.70
C GLY A 214 -45.50 25.28 -12.75
N GLY A 215 -44.22 25.35 -13.16
CA GLY A 215 -43.09 25.27 -12.24
C GLY A 215 -41.74 25.34 -12.95
N PRO A 216 -40.81 26.25 -12.58
CA PRO A 216 -39.61 26.51 -13.36
C PRO A 216 -38.57 25.39 -13.25
N SER A 217 -38.24 24.79 -14.40
CA SER A 217 -37.17 23.81 -14.56
C SER A 217 -35.79 24.43 -14.30
N ALA A 218 -34.96 23.63 -13.63
CA ALA A 218 -33.59 23.89 -13.23
C ALA A 218 -32.59 23.88 -14.41
N ASP A 219 -32.84 24.71 -15.43
CA ASP A 219 -32.01 24.83 -16.64
C ASP A 219 -31.04 26.02 -16.61
N LEU A 220 -30.80 26.60 -15.43
CA LEU A 220 -29.88 27.73 -15.25
C LEU A 220 -28.85 27.47 -14.16
N LEU A 221 -28.01 26.44 -14.33
CA LEU A 221 -26.64 26.42 -13.78
C LEU A 221 -25.62 25.77 -14.76
N LEU A 222 -25.87 25.90 -16.07
CA LEU A 222 -24.83 25.83 -17.10
C LEU A 222 -24.44 27.27 -17.47
N GLY A 223 -23.54 27.87 -16.69
CA GLY A 223 -23.08 29.23 -16.99
C GLY A 223 -22.33 29.91 -15.85
N GLY A 224 -21.11 29.47 -15.56
CA GLY A 224 -20.25 30.20 -14.62
C GLY A 224 -19.13 29.38 -13.99
N GLY A 225 -18.20 28.85 -14.80
CA GLY A 225 -17.04 28.14 -14.24
C GLY A 225 -15.93 27.78 -15.21
N LEU A 226 -15.98 28.25 -16.46
CA LEU A 226 -14.99 27.95 -17.50
C LEU A 226 -14.20 29.22 -17.87
N LEU A 227 -13.56 29.89 -16.91
CA LEU A 227 -12.60 30.99 -17.20
C LEU A 227 -11.39 31.08 -16.23
N ILE A 228 -11.11 30.05 -15.42
CA ILE A 228 -9.86 29.97 -14.62
C ILE A 228 -9.08 28.69 -14.99
N GLY A 229 -9.13 28.29 -16.27
CA GLY A 229 -8.41 27.12 -16.79
C GLY A 229 -7.38 27.43 -17.89
N LEU A 230 -7.26 28.69 -18.32
CA LEU A 230 -6.48 29.06 -19.50
C LEU A 230 -5.43 30.17 -19.26
N GLY A 231 -5.21 30.58 -18.00
CA GLY A 231 -4.16 31.55 -17.63
C GLY A 231 -2.90 30.92 -17.02
N GLY A 232 -3.03 29.80 -16.29
CA GLY A 232 -1.92 29.19 -15.55
C GLY A 232 -0.98 28.32 -16.37
N GLY A 233 -1.46 27.72 -17.47
CA GLY A 233 -0.69 26.78 -18.29
C GLY A 233 0.42 27.42 -19.11
N ALA A 234 0.26 28.69 -19.50
CA ALA A 234 1.23 29.38 -20.36
C ALA A 234 2.55 29.74 -19.62
N ALA A 235 2.49 30.02 -18.31
CA ALA A 235 3.67 30.39 -17.53
C ALA A 235 4.56 29.18 -17.20
N VAL A 236 3.97 28.01 -16.90
CA VAL A 236 4.72 26.77 -16.61
C VAL A 236 5.34 26.18 -17.90
N GLY A 237 4.63 26.27 -19.03
CA GLY A 237 5.15 25.82 -20.33
C GLY A 237 6.36 26.63 -20.82
N TRP A 238 6.41 27.93 -20.56
CA TRP A 238 7.53 28.78 -20.98
C TRP A 238 8.82 28.50 -20.18
N VAL A 239 8.71 28.26 -18.87
CA VAL A 239 9.87 27.95 -18.00
C VAL A 239 10.47 26.57 -18.31
N ALA A 240 9.63 25.56 -18.60
CA ALA A 240 10.09 24.22 -18.97
C ALA A 240 10.78 24.15 -20.35
N SER A 241 10.49 25.08 -21.27
CA SER A 241 11.13 25.12 -22.61
C SER A 241 12.55 25.69 -22.59
N ARG A 242 12.91 26.49 -21.58
CA ARG A 242 14.22 27.15 -21.48
C ARG A 242 15.30 26.25 -20.86
N SER A 243 14.93 25.29 -20.02
CA SER A 243 15.88 24.34 -19.42
C SER A 243 16.35 23.29 -20.43
N ARG A 244 15.49 22.87 -21.37
CA ARG A 244 15.84 21.88 -22.41
C ARG A 244 16.83 22.39 -23.46
N ARG A 245 16.95 23.72 -23.63
CA ARG A 245 17.96 24.34 -24.50
C ARG A 245 19.33 24.56 -23.83
N ARG A 246 19.49 24.20 -22.56
CA ARG A 246 20.80 24.17 -21.89
C ARG A 246 21.39 22.77 -21.76
N ALA A 247 20.55 21.72 -21.78
CA ALA A 247 21.01 20.33 -21.77
C ALA A 247 21.49 19.82 -23.15
N ALA A 248 21.26 20.56 -24.23
CA ALA A 248 21.73 20.22 -25.58
C ALA A 248 23.07 20.88 -25.96
N ALA A 249 23.66 21.69 -25.06
CA ALA A 249 24.96 22.34 -25.28
C ALA A 249 26.14 21.59 -24.61
N ASP A 250 25.87 20.73 -23.62
CA ASP A 250 26.92 19.97 -22.90
C ASP A 250 27.07 18.51 -23.40
N ALA A 251 26.31 18.09 -24.41
CA ALA A 251 26.36 16.74 -24.99
C ALA A 251 27.13 16.67 -26.33
N ALA A 252 27.74 17.77 -26.77
CA ALA A 252 28.38 17.91 -28.08
C ALA A 252 29.91 18.09 -28.05
N THR A 253 30.57 17.88 -26.89
CA THR A 253 32.03 18.07 -26.76
C THR A 253 32.81 16.82 -26.32
N ASP A 254 32.22 15.62 -26.35
CA ASP A 254 32.91 14.41 -25.85
C ASP A 254 32.84 13.20 -26.80
N ARG A 255 32.70 13.46 -28.12
CA ARG A 255 32.88 12.43 -29.16
C ARG A 255 33.65 13.02 -30.34
N ASP A 256 34.96 13.13 -30.18
CA ASP A 256 35.92 13.11 -31.27
C ASP A 256 37.20 12.51 -30.69
N ASP A 257 37.38 11.20 -30.88
CA ASP A 257 38.67 10.54 -31.16
C ASP A 257 38.45 9.01 -31.20
N ASP A 258 38.26 8.50 -32.40
CA ASP A 258 38.58 7.12 -32.84
C ASP A 258 39.91 7.23 -33.63
N PRO A 259 40.83 6.24 -33.59
CA PRO A 259 40.75 5.18 -34.59
C PRO A 259 41.25 3.77 -34.18
N THR A 260 40.57 2.79 -34.79
CA THR A 260 41.08 1.56 -35.43
C THR A 260 41.40 0.32 -34.60
N SER A 261 40.68 -0.77 -34.88
CA SER A 261 41.25 -2.08 -35.22
C SER A 261 40.22 -2.94 -35.96
N ASP A 262 40.73 -3.60 -37.00
CA ASP A 262 40.05 -4.27 -38.10
C ASP A 262 39.16 -5.48 -37.77
N ASP A 263 38.14 -5.68 -38.61
CA ASP A 263 37.47 -6.96 -38.85
C ASP A 263 38.32 -7.82 -39.82
N PRO A 264 38.22 -9.16 -39.77
CA PRO A 264 37.45 -9.77 -40.85
C PRO A 264 36.61 -11.00 -40.45
N THR A 265 35.36 -11.02 -40.94
CA THR A 265 34.56 -12.24 -41.23
C THR A 265 35.10 -12.93 -42.52
N PRO A 266 34.57 -14.07 -43.05
CA PRO A 266 33.50 -14.99 -42.60
C PRO A 266 33.77 -16.51 -42.82
N ALA A 267 32.90 -17.40 -42.31
CA ALA A 267 32.45 -18.60 -43.06
C ALA A 267 31.34 -19.40 -42.35
N ASP A 268 30.27 -19.58 -43.10
CA ASP A 268 29.33 -20.71 -43.18
C ASP A 268 29.63 -21.99 -42.39
N ARG A 269 28.58 -22.48 -41.71
CA ARG A 269 28.09 -23.87 -41.60
C ARG A 269 26.93 -23.87 -40.60
N GLY A 270 25.68 -24.17 -40.94
CA GLY A 270 25.21 -25.33 -41.69
C GLY A 270 24.39 -26.20 -40.71
N TRP A 271 23.07 -26.08 -40.75
CA TRP A 271 22.10 -26.89 -40.02
C TRP A 271 22.19 -28.37 -40.45
N ARG A 272 22.10 -29.31 -39.50
CA ARG A 272 21.49 -30.63 -39.72
C ARG A 272 20.91 -31.21 -38.44
N LEU A 273 19.68 -31.70 -38.62
CA LEU A 273 18.89 -32.56 -37.76
C LEU A 273 19.41 -34.00 -37.92
N ASP A 274 19.58 -34.72 -36.82
CA ASP A 274 19.53 -36.18 -36.80
C ASP A 274 18.74 -36.59 -35.55
N GLY A 275 17.61 -37.27 -35.76
CA GLY A 275 16.80 -37.85 -34.70
C GLY A 275 17.30 -39.24 -34.31
N GLN A 276 16.89 -39.72 -33.12
CA GLN A 276 16.44 -41.10 -32.88
C GLN A 276 15.97 -41.25 -31.41
N ALA A 277 14.69 -41.62 -31.22
CA ALA A 277 14.16 -42.30 -30.02
C ALA A 277 14.10 -43.82 -30.33
N PRO A 278 13.69 -44.76 -29.43
CA PRO A 278 13.12 -44.63 -28.08
C PRO A 278 13.66 -45.67 -27.06
N GLY A 279 13.14 -45.65 -25.81
CA GLY A 279 13.35 -46.73 -24.84
C GLY A 279 12.68 -46.50 -23.49
N GLU A 280 11.40 -46.86 -23.40
CA GLU A 280 10.70 -47.22 -22.15
C GLU A 280 11.15 -48.64 -21.71
N PRO A 281 11.03 -49.04 -20.42
CA PRO A 281 9.73 -49.59 -19.98
C PRO A 281 9.35 -49.47 -18.49
N ALA A 282 8.03 -49.65 -18.27
CA ALA A 282 7.32 -50.37 -17.19
C ALA A 282 7.43 -49.82 -15.75
N ASP A 283 6.35 -49.28 -15.19
CA ASP A 283 5.14 -49.98 -14.66
C ASP A 283 5.44 -50.70 -13.33
N THR A 284 4.99 -50.09 -12.23
CA THR A 284 4.86 -50.74 -10.92
C THR A 284 3.49 -50.41 -10.35
N ASP A 285 2.60 -51.38 -10.49
CA ASP A 285 1.28 -51.49 -9.88
C ASP A 285 1.40 -51.73 -8.35
N PRO A 286 0.62 -51.04 -7.49
CA PRO A 286 0.57 -51.30 -6.05
C PRO A 286 -0.72 -52.05 -5.65
N GLU A 287 -0.64 -53.35 -5.34
CA GLU A 287 -1.66 -53.97 -4.47
C GLU A 287 -1.25 -55.31 -3.81
N ARG A 288 -1.80 -55.49 -2.59
CA ARG A 288 -1.92 -56.69 -1.73
C ARG A 288 -0.77 -57.07 -0.80
N VAL A 289 -0.98 -56.79 0.49
CA VAL A 289 -1.07 -57.86 1.51
C VAL A 289 -2.15 -57.49 2.56
N ALA A 290 -3.17 -58.33 2.65
CA ALA A 290 -4.00 -58.49 3.84
C ALA A 290 -3.88 -59.95 4.32
N ALA A 291 -4.10 -60.15 5.62
CA ALA A 291 -4.22 -61.40 6.38
C ALA A 291 -2.94 -62.02 6.97
N ARG A 292 -2.72 -61.75 8.26
CA ARG A 292 -2.74 -62.77 9.33
C ARG A 292 -3.02 -62.14 10.68
#